data_AF-A0A7J4VEG3-F1
#
_entry.id   AF-A0A7J4VEG3-F1
#
_cell.length_a   1.000
_cell.length_b   1.000
_cell.length_c   1.000
_cell.angle_alpha   90.00
_cell.angle_beta   90.00
_cell.angle_gamma   90.00
#
_symmetry.space_group_name_H-M   'P 1'
#
loop_
_entity.id
_entity.type
_entity.pdbx_description
1 polymer ?
#
loop_
_entity_poly.entity_id
_entity_poly.type
_entity_poly.pdbx_seq_one_letter_code
_entity_poly.pdbx_strand_id
1 'polypeptide(L)'
;LEYIKLNSGADHEYAAHLFKGEETGTAAKRLIASSLFKDAATVQKFFTMTPEEILSLNDPFVAHFAKYKTVVDDLRAKQKEITDTENLTFGLVGQILYKMYGPSISPDANRTLRISDGLMQGYNYNGTVAPVKTTFYGLYDRFFSNNGKYPFNLPERWEKVPETLDLSTPFNFVSTNDIVGGNSGSAIINRNAEVIGLAFDGNIESLMGNFIYLPEVNRTVGVDSKGMYEAILKVYKALPLADELKNGSRD
;
A
#
# COMPACT_ATOMS: atom_id res chain seq x y z
N LEU A 1 -11.67 20.50 -6.01
CA LEU A 1 -12.19 21.89 -5.94
C LEU A 1 -12.45 22.32 -4.49
N GLU A 2 -13.24 21.60 -3.69
CA GLU A 2 -13.46 21.98 -2.27
C GLU A 2 -12.16 22.11 -1.49
N TYR A 3 -11.23 21.17 -1.65
CA TYR A 3 -9.89 21.28 -1.06
C TYR A 3 -9.14 22.55 -1.51
N ILE A 4 -9.25 22.94 -2.79
CA ILE A 4 -8.64 24.16 -3.31
C ILE A 4 -9.31 25.40 -2.69
N LYS A 5 -10.65 25.41 -2.60
CA LYS A 5 -11.42 26.47 -1.95
C LYS A 5 -11.09 26.60 -0.46
N LEU A 6 -10.89 25.48 0.24
CA LEU A 6 -10.54 25.44 1.66
C LEU A 6 -9.11 25.96 1.92
N ASN A 7 -8.13 25.55 1.11
CA ASN A 7 -6.73 25.89 1.35
C ASN A 7 -6.33 27.26 0.78
N SER A 8 -6.91 27.66 -0.35
CA SER A 8 -6.54 28.91 -1.03
C SER A 8 -7.58 30.01 -0.86
N GLY A 9 -8.85 29.68 -0.59
CA GLY A 9 -9.98 30.60 -0.70
C GLY A 9 -10.56 30.65 -2.12
N ALA A 10 -11.87 30.87 -2.25
CA ALA A 10 -12.54 30.93 -3.57
C ALA A 10 -12.09 32.13 -4.41
N ASP A 11 -11.76 33.24 -3.74
CA ASP A 11 -11.36 34.51 -4.36
C ASP A 11 -9.86 34.59 -4.65
N HIS A 12 -9.10 33.55 -4.28
CA HIS A 12 -7.69 33.47 -4.64
C HIS A 12 -7.55 33.56 -6.16
N GLU A 13 -6.61 34.36 -6.66
CA GLU A 13 -6.36 34.53 -8.10
C GLU A 13 -6.11 33.19 -8.84
N TYR A 14 -5.70 32.19 -8.07
CA TYR A 14 -5.41 30.82 -8.52
C TYR A 14 -6.62 29.88 -8.51
N ALA A 15 -7.64 30.18 -7.72
CA ALA A 15 -8.88 29.41 -7.64
C ALA A 15 -9.98 30.05 -8.49
N ALA A 16 -10.09 31.38 -8.50
CA ALA A 16 -11.23 32.13 -9.03
C ALA A 16 -11.61 31.76 -10.48
N HIS A 17 -10.64 31.51 -11.36
CA HIS A 17 -10.91 31.15 -12.75
C HIS A 17 -11.45 29.72 -12.94
N LEU A 18 -11.22 28.80 -11.99
CA LEU A 18 -11.86 27.47 -11.99
C LEU A 18 -13.33 27.58 -11.60
N PHE A 19 -13.62 28.39 -10.59
CA PHE A 19 -14.97 28.54 -10.04
C PHE A 19 -15.84 29.50 -10.84
N LYS A 20 -15.27 30.58 -11.40
CA LYS A 20 -16.01 31.65 -12.10
C LYS A 20 -17.21 32.18 -11.30
N GLY A 21 -17.09 32.25 -9.97
CA GLY A 21 -18.17 32.64 -9.06
C GLY A 21 -19.27 31.59 -8.84
N GLU A 22 -19.13 30.39 -9.41
CA GLU A 22 -20.08 29.29 -9.23
C GLU A 22 -19.83 28.53 -7.93
N GLU A 23 -20.90 27.93 -7.41
CA GLU A 23 -20.79 26.92 -6.34
C GLU A 23 -19.94 25.72 -6.78
N THR A 24 -19.21 25.12 -5.84
CA THR A 24 -18.20 24.09 -6.13
C THR A 24 -18.72 22.94 -6.98
N GLY A 25 -19.94 22.44 -6.69
CA GLY A 25 -20.55 21.35 -7.46
C GLY A 25 -20.90 21.75 -8.89
N THR A 26 -21.32 22.99 -9.11
CA THR A 26 -21.62 23.54 -10.45
C THR A 26 -20.34 23.71 -11.25
N ALA A 27 -19.30 24.29 -10.65
CA ALA A 27 -17.98 24.43 -11.26
C ALA A 27 -17.40 23.06 -11.66
N ALA A 28 -17.50 22.05 -10.78
CA ALA A 28 -17.05 20.70 -11.08
C ALA A 28 -17.74 20.12 -12.32
N LYS A 29 -19.08 20.20 -12.38
CA LYS A 29 -19.86 19.70 -13.51
C LYS A 29 -19.47 20.38 -14.81
N ARG A 30 -19.32 21.72 -14.80
CA ARG A 30 -18.90 22.49 -15.99
C ARG A 30 -17.49 22.09 -16.44
N LEU A 31 -16.52 22.05 -15.52
CA LEU A 31 -15.14 21.71 -15.84
C LEU A 31 -15.02 20.31 -16.44
N ILE A 32 -15.74 19.32 -15.88
CA ILE A 32 -15.77 17.95 -16.42
C ILE A 32 -16.45 17.91 -17.80
N ALA A 33 -17.59 18.60 -17.97
CA ALA A 33 -18.32 18.61 -19.24
C ALA A 33 -17.48 19.24 -20.37
N SER A 34 -16.72 20.29 -20.05
CA SER A 34 -15.86 21.04 -20.97
C SER A 34 -14.48 20.41 -21.19
N SER A 35 -14.07 19.44 -20.37
CA SER A 35 -12.76 18.82 -20.53
C SER A 35 -12.71 17.86 -21.71
N LEU A 36 -11.55 17.77 -22.37
CA LEU A 36 -11.28 16.87 -23.46
C LEU A 36 -10.70 15.52 -23.00
N PHE A 37 -10.35 15.36 -21.72
CA PHE A 37 -9.84 14.12 -21.13
C PHE A 37 -10.97 13.13 -20.81
N LYS A 38 -11.76 12.75 -21.83
CA LYS A 38 -12.96 11.91 -21.66
C LYS A 38 -12.70 10.42 -21.87
N ASP A 39 -11.73 10.07 -22.71
CA ASP A 39 -11.46 8.69 -23.10
C ASP A 39 -9.99 8.50 -23.51
N ALA A 40 -9.55 7.25 -23.48
CA ALA A 40 -8.16 6.88 -23.76
C ALA A 40 -7.71 7.27 -25.18
N ALA A 41 -8.57 7.16 -26.19
CA ALA A 41 -8.21 7.46 -27.57
C ALA A 41 -7.98 8.97 -27.77
N THR A 42 -8.80 9.81 -27.13
CA THR A 42 -8.61 11.26 -27.14
C THR A 42 -7.33 11.66 -26.42
N VAL A 43 -7.07 11.10 -25.24
CA VAL A 43 -5.84 11.39 -24.48
C VAL A 43 -4.59 10.93 -25.22
N GLN A 44 -4.64 9.78 -25.92
CA GLN A 44 -3.53 9.29 -26.74
C GLN A 44 -3.15 10.27 -27.86
N LYS A 45 -4.11 10.95 -28.48
CA LYS A 45 -3.84 11.97 -29.52
C LYS A 45 -3.08 13.16 -28.96
N PHE A 46 -3.27 13.54 -27.70
CA PHE A 46 -2.54 14.66 -27.11
C PHE A 46 -1.05 14.38 -26.99
N PHE A 47 -0.63 13.12 -26.82
CA PHE A 47 0.80 12.78 -26.78
C PHE A 47 1.52 12.95 -28.12
N THR A 48 0.79 13.10 -29.23
CA THR A 48 1.37 13.39 -30.55
C THR A 48 1.33 14.88 -30.91
N MET A 49 0.76 15.72 -30.06
CA MET A 49 0.63 17.16 -30.27
C MET A 49 1.74 17.94 -29.57
N THR A 50 2.07 19.10 -30.12
CA THR A 50 2.95 20.09 -29.49
C THR A 50 2.26 20.78 -28.30
N PRO A 51 3.02 21.36 -27.35
CA PRO A 51 2.44 22.13 -26.25
C PRO A 51 1.51 23.24 -26.72
N GLU A 52 1.85 23.95 -27.80
CA GLU A 52 1.07 25.04 -28.38
C GLU A 52 -0.27 24.52 -28.92
N GLU A 53 -0.25 23.40 -29.64
CA GLU A 53 -1.46 22.75 -30.14
C GLU A 53 -2.36 22.32 -28.99
N ILE A 54 -1.81 21.73 -27.93
CA ILE A 54 -2.57 21.31 -26.74
C ILE A 54 -3.20 22.52 -26.03
N LEU A 55 -2.45 23.62 -25.87
CA LEU A 55 -2.96 24.85 -25.25
C LEU A 55 -4.09 25.47 -26.07
N SER A 56 -4.00 25.40 -27.41
CA SER A 56 -5.03 25.93 -28.32
C SER A 56 -6.38 25.23 -28.19
N LEU A 57 -6.41 24.01 -27.65
CA LEU A 57 -7.63 23.25 -27.41
C LEU A 57 -8.50 23.84 -26.29
N ASN A 58 -7.95 24.77 -25.49
CA ASN A 58 -8.66 25.45 -24.40
C ASN A 58 -9.33 24.49 -23.38
N ASP A 59 -8.74 23.31 -23.17
CA ASP A 59 -9.19 22.43 -22.09
C ASP A 59 -9.03 23.17 -20.74
N PRO A 60 -10.08 23.20 -19.90
CA PRO A 60 -10.05 23.99 -18.67
C PRO A 60 -9.01 23.55 -17.65
N PHE A 61 -8.61 22.27 -17.61
CA PHE A 61 -7.56 21.78 -16.72
C PHE A 61 -6.17 22.06 -17.26
N VAL A 62 -5.98 21.95 -18.58
CA VAL A 62 -4.72 22.34 -19.24
C VAL A 62 -4.49 23.84 -19.09
N ALA A 63 -5.50 24.66 -19.37
CA ALA A 63 -5.42 26.10 -19.24
C ALA A 63 -5.13 26.53 -17.79
N HIS A 64 -5.76 25.85 -16.81
CA HIS A 64 -5.44 26.01 -15.40
C HIS A 64 -3.95 25.73 -15.15
N PHE A 65 -3.46 24.53 -15.49
CA PHE A 65 -2.07 24.15 -15.25
C PHE A 65 -1.07 25.09 -15.94
N ALA A 66 -1.32 25.47 -17.19
CA ALA A 66 -0.47 26.35 -17.97
C ALA A 66 -0.31 27.73 -17.31
N LYS A 67 -1.40 28.28 -16.77
CA LYS A 67 -1.38 29.55 -16.05
C LYS A 67 -0.47 29.54 -14.82
N TYR A 68 -0.31 28.38 -14.18
CA TYR A 68 0.48 28.23 -12.95
C TYR A 68 1.84 27.60 -13.15
N LYS A 69 2.19 27.22 -14.38
CA LYS A 69 3.42 26.50 -14.68
C LYS A 69 4.65 27.23 -14.15
N THR A 70 4.77 28.54 -14.38
CA THR A 70 5.93 29.33 -13.94
C THR A 70 6.07 29.40 -12.42
N VAL A 71 4.95 29.59 -11.70
CA VAL A 71 4.92 29.59 -10.23
C VAL A 71 5.30 28.22 -9.68
N VAL A 72 4.72 27.15 -10.24
CA VAL A 72 5.02 25.77 -9.86
C VAL A 72 6.47 25.41 -10.15
N ASP A 73 7.01 25.85 -11.29
CA ASP A 73 8.41 25.59 -11.66
C ASP A 73 9.40 26.31 -10.72
N ASP A 74 9.14 27.56 -10.34
CA ASP A 74 9.95 28.30 -9.35
C ASP A 74 9.91 27.63 -7.97
N LEU A 75 8.72 27.25 -7.51
CA LEU A 75 8.56 26.52 -6.24
C LEU A 75 9.26 25.16 -6.26
N ARG A 76 9.20 24.43 -7.39
CA ARG A 76 9.92 23.18 -7.58
C ARG A 76 11.43 23.37 -7.58
N ALA A 77 11.94 24.44 -8.17
CA ALA A 77 13.37 24.75 -8.14
C ALA A 77 13.86 25.01 -6.70
N LYS A 78 13.12 25.81 -5.93
CA LYS A 78 13.39 26.07 -4.50
C LYS A 78 13.30 24.79 -3.66
N GLN A 79 12.26 23.99 -3.88
CA GLN A 79 12.09 22.70 -3.21
C GLN A 79 13.27 21.78 -3.51
N LYS A 80 13.74 21.73 -4.76
CA LYS A 80 14.89 20.92 -5.15
C LYS A 80 16.16 21.35 -4.41
N GLU A 81 16.44 22.65 -4.33
CA GLU A 81 17.60 23.17 -3.60
C GLU A 81 17.58 22.77 -2.11
N ILE A 82 16.42 22.90 -1.46
CA ILE A 82 16.22 22.48 -0.08
C ILE A 82 16.46 20.98 0.07
N THR A 83 15.80 20.16 -0.76
CA THR A 83 15.93 18.70 -0.72
C THR A 83 17.36 18.23 -0.99
N ASP A 84 18.08 18.85 -1.92
CA ASP A 84 19.48 18.53 -2.20
C ASP A 84 20.37 18.80 -0.96
N THR A 85 20.14 19.93 -0.28
CA THR A 85 20.86 20.32 0.95
C THR A 85 20.54 19.39 2.13
N GLU A 86 19.26 19.04 2.30
CA GLU A 86 18.82 18.08 3.31
C GLU A 86 19.43 16.70 3.08
N ASN A 87 19.43 16.20 1.84
CA ASN A 87 20.01 14.89 1.51
C ASN A 87 21.50 14.81 1.82
N LEU A 88 22.27 15.87 1.52
CA LEU A 88 23.69 15.93 1.89
C LEU A 88 23.87 15.87 3.41
N THR A 89 23.10 16.66 4.14
CA THR A 89 23.17 16.75 5.61
C THR A 89 22.75 15.43 6.26
N PHE A 90 21.69 14.81 5.75
CA PHE A 90 21.21 13.50 6.21
C PHE A 90 22.27 12.41 6.00
N GLY A 91 22.96 12.43 4.85
CA GLY A 91 24.10 11.55 4.60
C GLY A 91 25.23 11.70 5.62
N LEU A 92 25.54 12.94 6.05
CA LEU A 92 26.54 13.20 7.10
C LEU A 92 26.08 12.68 8.47
N VAL A 93 24.81 12.88 8.83
CA VAL A 93 24.24 12.30 10.06
C VAL A 93 24.35 10.78 10.05
N GLY A 94 24.02 10.13 8.93
CA GLY A 94 24.17 8.68 8.77
C GLY A 94 25.62 8.20 8.97
N GLN A 95 26.61 8.93 8.43
CA GLN A 95 28.03 8.61 8.64
C GLN A 95 28.46 8.76 10.11
N ILE A 96 27.94 9.77 10.81
CA ILE A 96 28.21 9.96 12.24
C ILE A 96 27.59 8.81 13.05
N LEU A 97 26.33 8.46 12.79
CA LEU A 97 25.66 7.34 13.46
C LEU A 97 26.42 6.04 13.22
N TYR A 98 26.85 5.77 12.00
CA TYR A 98 27.65 4.57 11.70
C TYR A 98 29.02 4.59 12.41
N LYS A 99 29.71 5.74 12.49
CA LYS A 99 30.98 5.84 13.24
C LYS A 99 30.80 5.60 14.74
N MET A 100 29.66 6.01 15.31
CA MET A 100 29.36 5.86 16.75
C MET A 100 28.86 4.47 17.12
N TYR A 101 27.95 3.91 16.31
CA TYR A 101 27.20 2.70 16.64
C TYR A 101 27.56 1.50 15.75
N GLY A 102 28.35 1.71 14.71
CA GLY A 102 28.72 0.66 13.76
C GLY A 102 27.48 0.02 13.12
N PRO A 103 27.46 -1.31 12.94
CA PRO A 103 26.34 -2.01 12.32
C PRO A 103 25.17 -2.27 13.27
N SER A 104 25.20 -1.78 14.52
CA SER A 104 24.12 -2.02 15.48
C SER A 104 22.83 -1.26 15.16
N ILE A 105 22.92 -0.23 14.31
CA ILE A 105 21.77 0.51 13.78
C ILE A 105 21.70 0.23 12.28
N SER A 106 20.56 -0.33 11.85
CA SER A 106 20.29 -0.55 10.44
C SER A 106 20.01 0.78 9.72
N PRO A 107 20.47 0.98 8.48
CA PRO A 107 20.06 2.14 7.67
C PRO A 107 18.55 2.13 7.39
N ASP A 108 17.95 3.31 7.21
CA ASP A 108 16.54 3.43 6.81
C ASP A 108 16.24 2.70 5.50
N ALA A 109 15.01 2.22 5.36
CA ALA A 109 14.53 1.56 4.15
C ALA A 109 14.56 2.52 2.94
N ASN A 110 15.20 2.10 1.85
CA ASN A 110 15.37 2.93 0.65
C ASN A 110 15.12 2.14 -0.65
N ARG A 111 14.19 1.18 -0.61
CA ARG A 111 13.84 0.28 -1.73
C ARG A 111 14.98 -0.64 -2.20
N THR A 112 15.97 -0.87 -1.35
CA THR A 112 16.97 -1.94 -1.54
C THR A 112 16.58 -3.18 -0.74
N LEU A 113 17.14 -4.33 -1.10
CA LEU A 113 16.92 -5.58 -0.38
C LEU A 113 17.39 -5.46 1.08
N ARG A 114 16.56 -5.94 2.02
CA ARG A 114 16.86 -6.01 3.45
C ARG A 114 16.46 -7.37 4.01
N ILE A 115 17.03 -7.70 5.16
CA ILE A 115 16.68 -8.89 5.94
C ILE A 115 16.31 -8.41 7.34
N SER A 116 15.18 -8.91 7.85
CA SER A 116 14.80 -8.77 9.25
C SER A 116 14.56 -10.18 9.80
N ASP A 117 15.19 -10.49 10.92
CA ASP A 117 14.89 -11.68 11.69
C ASP A 117 13.78 -11.42 12.71
N GLY A 118 13.19 -12.49 13.23
CA GLY A 118 12.08 -12.37 14.16
C GLY A 118 11.64 -13.71 14.74
N LEU A 119 10.76 -13.62 15.73
CA LEU A 119 10.17 -14.74 16.42
C LEU A 119 8.67 -14.78 16.17
N MET A 120 8.11 -16.00 16.10
CA MET A 120 6.67 -16.21 16.07
C MET A 120 6.11 -15.93 17.47
N GLN A 121 5.53 -14.76 17.68
CA GLN A 121 5.17 -14.29 19.02
C GLN A 121 3.83 -13.55 19.02
N GLY A 122 2.94 -13.92 19.94
CA GLY A 122 1.71 -13.19 20.21
C GLY A 122 1.97 -11.81 20.80
N TYR A 123 0.92 -11.00 20.95
CA TYR A 123 1.00 -9.67 21.54
C TYR A 123 -0.29 -9.35 22.28
N ASN A 124 -0.24 -8.41 23.22
CA ASN A 124 -1.43 -7.93 23.89
C ASN A 124 -2.21 -7.00 22.95
N TYR A 125 -3.52 -7.19 22.82
CA TYR A 125 -4.38 -6.34 22.00
C TYR A 125 -5.77 -6.24 22.63
N ASN A 126 -6.33 -5.02 22.71
CA ASN A 126 -7.71 -4.74 23.15
C ASN A 126 -8.23 -5.60 24.32
N GLY A 127 -7.48 -5.66 25.42
CA GLY A 127 -7.89 -6.39 26.64
C GLY A 127 -7.77 -7.91 26.55
N THR A 128 -7.08 -8.44 25.53
CA THR A 128 -6.80 -9.86 25.34
C THR A 128 -5.38 -10.07 24.78
N VAL A 129 -5.02 -11.32 24.47
CA VAL A 129 -3.73 -11.72 23.92
C VAL A 129 -3.93 -12.37 22.56
N ALA A 130 -3.27 -11.85 21.54
CA ALA A 130 -3.34 -12.37 20.18
C ALA A 130 -2.59 -13.69 20.12
N PRO A 131 -3.22 -14.78 19.64
CA PRO A 131 -2.48 -15.99 19.36
C PRO A 131 -1.49 -15.74 18.22
N VAL A 132 -0.42 -16.53 18.19
CA VAL A 132 0.58 -16.48 17.12
C VAL A 132 -0.02 -16.76 15.74
N LYS A 133 -1.09 -17.55 15.68
CA LYS A 133 -1.73 -17.98 14.44
C LYS A 133 -3.25 -17.94 14.54
N THR A 134 -3.88 -17.69 13.40
CA THR A 134 -5.31 -17.92 13.17
C THR A 134 -5.50 -19.19 12.34
N THR A 135 -6.74 -19.64 12.20
CA THR A 135 -7.11 -20.79 11.37
C THR A 135 -8.33 -20.46 10.52
N PHE A 136 -8.68 -21.32 9.56
CA PHE A 136 -9.90 -21.15 8.77
C PHE A 136 -11.19 -21.15 9.60
N TYR A 137 -11.20 -21.73 10.82
CA TYR A 137 -12.32 -21.53 11.75
C TYR A 137 -12.61 -20.04 11.97
N GLY A 138 -11.58 -19.21 12.14
CA GLY A 138 -11.75 -17.77 12.33
C GLY A 138 -12.20 -17.03 11.07
N LEU A 139 -11.95 -17.56 9.88
CA LEU A 139 -12.48 -17.02 8.62
C LEU A 139 -14.00 -17.21 8.57
N TYR A 140 -14.45 -18.45 8.77
CA TYR A 140 -15.86 -18.81 8.70
C TYR A 140 -16.68 -18.24 9.86
N ASP A 141 -16.12 -18.19 11.07
CA ASP A 141 -16.76 -17.51 12.20
C ASP A 141 -17.08 -16.05 11.85
N ARG A 142 -16.12 -15.29 11.29
CA ARG A 142 -16.36 -13.89 10.87
C ARG A 142 -17.44 -13.79 9.80
N PHE A 143 -17.44 -14.68 8.81
CA PHE A 143 -18.45 -14.70 7.76
C PHE A 143 -19.86 -14.92 8.33
N PHE A 144 -20.05 -15.99 9.12
CA PHE A 144 -21.37 -16.35 9.65
C PHE A 144 -21.85 -15.39 10.74
N SER A 145 -20.97 -14.97 11.66
CA SER A 145 -21.30 -14.03 12.74
C SER A 145 -21.63 -12.61 12.24
N ASN A 146 -21.29 -12.28 10.99
CA ASN A 146 -21.63 -11.00 10.33
C ASN A 146 -22.64 -11.18 9.18
N ASN A 147 -23.34 -12.32 9.13
CA ASN A 147 -24.39 -12.61 8.16
C ASN A 147 -23.94 -12.47 6.70
N GLY A 148 -22.67 -12.75 6.40
CA GLY A 148 -22.09 -12.63 5.07
C GLY A 148 -22.14 -11.23 4.47
N LYS A 149 -22.17 -10.18 5.29
CA LYS A 149 -22.16 -8.78 4.83
C LYS A 149 -20.76 -8.20 4.76
N TYR A 150 -20.55 -7.25 3.86
CA TYR A 150 -19.32 -6.46 3.78
C TYR A 150 -18.97 -5.82 5.15
N PRO A 151 -17.69 -5.86 5.59
CA PRO A 151 -16.50 -6.35 4.87
C PRO A 151 -16.18 -7.86 5.07
N PHE A 152 -17.09 -8.63 5.67
CA PHE A 152 -16.91 -10.06 5.98
C PHE A 152 -17.62 -11.00 5.00
N ASN A 153 -18.14 -10.50 3.87
CA ASN A 153 -18.70 -11.34 2.83
C ASN A 153 -17.59 -12.15 2.15
N LEU A 154 -17.87 -13.43 1.85
CA LEU A 154 -16.96 -14.30 1.13
C LEU A 154 -17.38 -14.40 -0.34
N PRO A 155 -16.44 -14.57 -1.29
CA PRO A 155 -16.79 -14.94 -2.66
C PRO A 155 -17.51 -16.28 -2.72
N GLU A 156 -18.35 -16.52 -3.74
CA GLU A 156 -19.17 -17.75 -3.90
C GLU A 156 -18.39 -19.05 -3.64
N ARG A 157 -17.14 -19.12 -4.14
CA ARG A 157 -16.26 -20.30 -3.97
C ARG A 157 -15.94 -20.65 -2.51
N TRP A 158 -16.05 -19.66 -1.62
CA TRP A 158 -15.75 -19.77 -0.20
C TRP A 158 -17.02 -19.83 0.66
N GLU A 159 -18.18 -19.37 0.16
CA GLU A 159 -19.44 -19.31 0.93
C GLU A 159 -19.86 -20.67 1.49
N LYS A 160 -19.63 -21.75 0.73
CA LYS A 160 -19.81 -23.12 1.20
C LYS A 160 -18.46 -23.68 1.62
N VAL A 161 -18.37 -24.12 2.88
CA VAL A 161 -17.19 -24.80 3.41
C VAL A 161 -16.99 -26.11 2.62
N PRO A 162 -15.86 -26.31 1.92
CA PRO A 162 -15.59 -27.59 1.29
C PRO A 162 -15.42 -28.67 2.36
N GLU A 163 -16.05 -29.84 2.21
CA GLU A 163 -15.95 -30.95 3.17
C GLU A 163 -14.51 -31.46 3.35
N THR A 164 -13.66 -31.22 2.36
CA THR A 164 -12.26 -31.66 2.34
C THR A 164 -11.29 -30.61 2.90
N LEU A 165 -11.79 -29.44 3.31
CA LEU A 165 -11.00 -28.36 3.89
C LEU A 165 -10.77 -28.60 5.38
N ASP A 166 -9.52 -28.74 5.82
CA ASP A 166 -9.20 -28.79 7.24
C ASP A 166 -9.26 -27.38 7.84
N LEU A 167 -10.35 -27.08 8.55
CA LEU A 167 -10.58 -25.79 9.17
C LEU A 167 -9.56 -25.43 10.28
N SER A 168 -8.85 -26.43 10.82
CA SER A 168 -7.80 -26.23 11.81
C SER A 168 -6.47 -25.77 11.21
N THR A 169 -6.34 -25.83 9.87
CA THR A 169 -5.14 -25.37 9.16
C THR A 169 -4.87 -23.90 9.47
N PRO A 170 -3.62 -23.55 9.85
CA PRO A 170 -3.23 -22.17 10.06
C PRO A 170 -3.52 -21.31 8.82
N PHE A 171 -4.12 -20.14 9.02
CA PHE A 171 -4.47 -19.24 7.93
C PHE A 171 -3.50 -18.05 7.87
N ASN A 172 -3.44 -17.26 8.94
CA ASN A 172 -2.44 -16.21 9.11
C ASN A 172 -1.63 -16.44 10.38
N PHE A 173 -0.50 -15.75 10.48
CA PHE A 173 0.31 -15.70 11.68
C PHE A 173 0.91 -14.32 11.92
N VAL A 174 1.45 -14.15 13.13
CA VAL A 174 2.21 -12.96 13.52
C VAL A 174 3.63 -13.30 13.92
N SER A 175 4.56 -12.40 13.60
CA SER A 175 5.96 -12.48 13.98
C SER A 175 6.53 -11.11 14.36
N THR A 176 7.68 -11.10 15.02
CA THR A 176 8.38 -9.86 15.41
C THR A 176 9.26 -9.29 14.30
N ASN A 177 9.15 -9.76 13.06
CA ASN A 177 9.90 -9.15 11.96
C ASN A 177 9.54 -7.65 11.85
N ASP A 178 10.54 -6.83 11.56
CA ASP A 178 10.38 -5.39 11.33
C ASP A 178 10.17 -5.14 9.84
N ILE A 179 8.94 -4.76 9.50
CA ILE A 179 8.54 -4.48 8.12
C ILE A 179 7.90 -3.09 8.02
N VAL A 180 8.04 -2.50 6.83
CA VAL A 180 7.38 -1.27 6.41
C VAL A 180 6.82 -1.42 5.00
N GLY A 181 6.15 -0.39 4.49
CA GLY A 181 5.63 -0.37 3.11
C GLY A 181 6.69 -0.79 2.09
N GLY A 182 6.35 -1.76 1.25
CA GLY A 182 7.25 -2.39 0.27
C GLY A 182 7.63 -3.84 0.60
N ASN A 183 7.33 -4.34 1.81
CA ASN A 183 7.56 -5.74 2.20
C ASN A 183 6.39 -6.68 1.90
N SER A 184 5.25 -6.17 1.40
CA SER A 184 4.12 -7.03 1.03
C SER A 184 4.55 -8.03 -0.05
N GLY A 185 4.33 -9.31 0.20
CA GLY A 185 4.78 -10.43 -0.64
C GLY A 185 6.15 -10.99 -0.28
N SER A 186 6.88 -10.41 0.68
CA SER A 186 8.18 -10.94 1.11
C SER A 186 8.02 -12.32 1.74
N ALA A 187 8.88 -13.26 1.32
CA ALA A 187 8.93 -14.60 1.88
C ALA A 187 9.44 -14.55 3.32
N ILE A 188 8.69 -15.18 4.22
CA ILE A 188 9.12 -15.46 5.59
C ILE A 188 9.65 -16.89 5.59
N ILE A 189 10.92 -17.05 5.95
CA ILE A 189 11.60 -18.34 5.97
C ILE A 189 11.92 -18.78 7.40
N ASN A 190 11.95 -20.09 7.62
CA ASN A 190 12.43 -20.66 8.89
C ASN A 190 13.96 -20.84 8.87
N ARG A 191 14.51 -21.40 9.97
CA ARG A 191 15.96 -21.65 10.11
C ARG A 191 16.53 -22.65 9.10
N ASN A 192 15.67 -23.42 8.43
CA ASN A 192 16.03 -24.38 7.39
C ASN A 192 15.92 -23.77 5.97
N ALA A 193 15.69 -22.46 5.86
CA ALA A 193 15.45 -21.76 4.61
C ALA A 193 14.18 -22.21 3.85
N GLU A 194 13.20 -22.77 4.55
CA GLU A 194 11.90 -23.16 3.98
C GLU A 194 10.92 -21.99 4.11
N VAL A 195 10.12 -21.73 3.07
CA VAL A 195 9.09 -20.69 3.08
C VAL A 195 7.91 -21.12 3.96
N ILE A 196 7.72 -20.41 5.07
CA ILE A 196 6.61 -20.65 6.01
C ILE A 196 5.42 -19.71 5.78
N GLY A 197 5.59 -18.69 4.94
CA GLY A 197 4.52 -17.77 4.60
C GLY A 197 5.01 -16.54 3.86
N LEU A 198 4.07 -15.62 3.61
CA LEU A 198 4.34 -14.33 2.97
C LEU A 198 3.86 -13.21 3.87
N ALA A 199 4.70 -12.20 4.11
CA ALA A 199 4.29 -10.98 4.78
C ALA A 199 3.27 -10.23 3.92
N PHE A 200 2.19 -9.72 4.51
CA PHE A 200 1.24 -8.89 3.76
C PHE A 200 0.86 -7.59 4.48
N ASP A 201 0.97 -7.55 5.80
CA ASP A 201 0.60 -6.37 6.60
C ASP A 201 1.34 -6.35 7.95
N GLY A 202 1.12 -5.31 8.75
CA GLY A 202 1.46 -5.26 10.16
C GLY A 202 0.20 -5.08 11.04
N ASN A 203 0.34 -5.24 12.35
CA ASN A 203 -0.75 -4.89 13.27
C ASN A 203 -0.89 -3.37 13.45
N ILE A 204 -1.95 -2.90 14.12
CA ILE A 204 -2.20 -1.47 14.28
C ILE A 204 -1.05 -0.74 14.99
N GLU A 205 -0.41 -1.39 15.97
CA GLU A 205 0.73 -0.84 16.69
C GLU A 205 1.98 -0.68 15.79
N SER A 206 2.06 -1.42 14.67
CA SER A 206 3.19 -1.29 13.73
C SER A 206 3.15 -0.03 12.88
N LEU A 207 2.07 0.77 12.90
CA LEU A 207 1.99 2.04 12.17
C LEU A 207 3.08 3.04 12.59
N MET A 208 3.54 2.94 13.85
CA MET A 208 4.65 3.74 14.37
C MET A 208 6.03 3.27 13.85
N GLY A 209 6.10 2.10 13.21
CA GLY A 209 7.33 1.46 12.71
C GLY A 209 8.13 2.29 11.71
N ASN A 210 7.49 3.28 11.05
CA ASN A 210 8.20 4.25 10.20
C ASN A 210 9.16 5.17 10.98
N PHE A 211 9.01 5.26 12.30
CA PHE A 211 9.83 6.08 13.18
C PHE A 211 10.53 5.26 14.25
N ILE A 212 9.83 4.30 14.84
CA ILE A 212 10.34 3.46 15.92
C ILE A 212 9.69 2.08 15.91
N TYR A 213 10.52 1.06 16.07
CA TYR A 213 10.08 -0.31 16.30
C TYR A 213 9.93 -0.57 17.81
N LEU A 214 8.75 -1.03 18.24
CA LEU A 214 8.45 -1.39 19.62
C LEU A 214 8.32 -2.91 19.76
N PRO A 215 9.33 -3.63 20.29
CA PRO A 215 9.35 -5.10 20.32
C PRO A 215 8.15 -5.74 21.04
N GLU A 216 7.58 -5.03 22.01
CA GLU A 216 6.49 -5.53 22.85
C GLU A 216 5.18 -5.66 22.05
N VAL A 217 4.97 -4.80 21.06
CA VAL A 217 3.68 -4.64 20.37
C VAL A 217 3.77 -4.76 18.85
N ASN A 218 4.86 -4.37 18.19
CA ASN A 218 4.98 -4.45 16.74
C ASN A 218 4.94 -5.90 16.26
N ARG A 219 4.05 -6.22 15.32
CA ARG A 219 3.99 -7.52 14.67
C ARG A 219 3.84 -7.37 13.17
N THR A 220 4.66 -8.13 12.45
CA THR A 220 4.39 -8.50 11.06
C THR A 220 3.24 -9.49 11.03
N VAL A 221 2.32 -9.32 10.08
CA VAL A 221 1.23 -10.25 9.76
C VAL A 221 1.55 -10.93 8.44
N GLY A 222 1.61 -12.26 8.48
CA GLY A 222 1.85 -13.11 7.32
C GLY A 222 0.72 -14.08 7.07
N VAL A 223 0.54 -14.47 5.81
CA VAL A 223 -0.30 -15.62 5.44
C VAL A 223 0.55 -16.90 5.55
N ASP A 224 0.02 -17.92 6.20
CA ASP A 224 0.71 -19.20 6.42
C ASP A 224 0.76 -20.02 5.12
N SER A 225 1.92 -20.59 4.80
CA SER A 225 2.08 -21.39 3.58
C SER A 225 1.20 -22.63 3.56
N LYS A 226 0.87 -23.19 4.72
CA LYS A 226 -0.09 -24.30 4.83
C LYS A 226 -1.49 -23.86 4.45
N GLY A 227 -1.92 -22.69 4.92
CA GLY A 227 -3.21 -22.10 4.57
C GLY A 227 -3.31 -21.78 3.08
N MET A 228 -2.25 -21.22 2.49
CA MET A 228 -2.18 -21.00 1.04
C MET A 228 -2.31 -22.31 0.25
N TYR A 229 -1.52 -23.32 0.61
CA TYR A 229 -1.54 -24.61 -0.07
C TYR A 229 -2.91 -25.30 0.04
N GLU A 230 -3.49 -25.30 1.24
CA GLU A 230 -4.81 -25.88 1.51
C GLU A 230 -5.90 -25.18 0.69
N ALA A 231 -5.86 -23.85 0.60
CA ALA A 231 -6.78 -23.09 -0.25
C ALA A 231 -6.60 -23.43 -1.73
N ILE A 232 -5.36 -23.44 -2.24
CA ILE A 232 -5.03 -23.76 -3.64
C ILE A 232 -5.59 -25.14 -4.01
N LEU A 233 -5.39 -26.13 -3.15
CA LEU A 233 -5.78 -27.52 -3.38
C LEU A 233 -7.29 -27.75 -3.22
N LYS A 234 -7.89 -27.29 -2.12
CA LYS A 234 -9.25 -27.67 -1.72
C LYS A 234 -10.32 -26.69 -2.18
N VAL A 235 -10.00 -25.40 -2.20
CA VAL A 235 -10.96 -24.34 -2.54
C VAL A 235 -10.84 -23.97 -4.01
N TYR A 236 -9.63 -23.60 -4.45
CA TYR A 236 -9.39 -23.20 -5.84
C TYR A 236 -9.31 -24.39 -6.79
N LYS A 237 -8.95 -25.58 -6.29
CA LYS A 237 -8.73 -26.80 -7.08
C LYS A 237 -7.72 -26.59 -8.21
N ALA A 238 -6.71 -25.77 -7.97
CA ALA A 238 -5.62 -25.52 -8.92
C ALA A 238 -4.57 -26.63 -8.82
N LEU A 239 -4.97 -27.86 -9.20
CA LEU A 239 -4.17 -29.08 -9.01
C LEU A 239 -2.76 -28.98 -9.60
N PRO A 240 -2.53 -28.47 -10.83
CA PRO A 240 -1.18 -28.37 -11.37
C PRO A 240 -0.25 -27.52 -10.51
N LEU A 241 -0.76 -26.41 -9.95
CA LEU A 241 0.02 -25.54 -9.06
C LEU A 241 0.25 -26.22 -7.70
N ALA A 242 -0.74 -26.93 -7.17
CA ALA A 242 -0.58 -27.68 -5.92
C ALA A 242 0.49 -28.78 -6.07
N ASP A 243 0.52 -29.48 -7.20
CA ASP A 243 1.51 -30.52 -7.47
C ASP A 243 2.91 -29.90 -7.63
N GLU A 244 3.03 -28.79 -8.38
CA GLU A 244 4.29 -28.05 -8.54
C GLU A 244 4.86 -27.58 -7.18
N LEU A 245 4.03 -26.97 -6.33
CA LEU A 245 4.44 -26.49 -5.01
C LEU A 245 4.84 -27.63 -4.07
N LYS A 246 4.17 -28.78 -4.15
CA LYS A 246 4.45 -29.94 -3.30
C LYS A 246 5.73 -30.66 -3.72
N ASN A 247 5.96 -30.79 -5.03
CA ASN A 247 7.09 -31.54 -5.57
C ASN A 247 8.35 -30.68 -5.71
N GLY A 248 8.20 -29.35 -5.75
CA GLY A 248 9.31 -28.43 -6.02
C GLY A 248 9.80 -28.49 -7.47
N SER A 249 9.00 -29.08 -8.36
CA SER A 249 9.27 -29.20 -9.79
C SER A 249 7.97 -29.11 -10.59
N ARG A 250 8.07 -28.54 -11.79
CA ARG A 250 7.00 -28.56 -12.77
C ARG A 250 7.23 -29.76 -13.68
N ASP A 251 6.42 -30.80 -13.49
CA ASP A 251 6.35 -31.94 -14.42
C ASP A 251 5.62 -31.55 -15.72
#